data_AF-A0A7S4SID4-F1
#
_entry.id   AF-A0A7S4SID4-F1
#
_cell.length_a   1.000
_cell.length_b   1.000
_cell.length_c   1.000
_cell.angle_alpha   90.00
_cell.angle_beta   90.00
_cell.angle_gamma   90.00
#
_symmetry.space_group_name_H-M   'P 1'
#
loop_
_entity.id
_entity.type
_entity.pdbx_description
1 polymer ?
#
loop_
_entity_poly.entity_id
_entity_poly.type
_entity_poly.pdbx_seq_one_letter_code
_entity_poly.pdbx_strand_id
1 'polypeptide(L)'
;SPLLPPPRRPTPLPRMEEPALQVGARVAVQGQGSGVLAVDNEDGSWNVDFDDGTEGDVRAGELQPLDEQQDWCAPVCDCDPGGPGDPGAEGLRSRRGGARGACPSAPPSSWQTATSAPRGGLFPAELEARTRGGGLAGADQGNEAWVKELNAELARGEPAAATRRSRLSLCFLALTVGPGLCGTLLMLQEWFRPLITLVSPQEPQLAERILFGGEPWLVSCVTSRTAKARPPRVLEKAAELLRPRGVRVARLPCWEALALGSGRQTLARRFGFRDRPPVVMAATGRGDPVLIASKGLTAEELASRAWAAVSKASTTSRPAQRRERGGGSASKGSHRDGRRDFVGERPKEEEEDAEGPPLEEQETKSGATAPGLGEEEEEEVNLDA
;
A
#
# COMPACT_ATOMS: atom_id res chain seq x y z
N SER A 1 -68.93 -38.31 13.56
CA SER A 1 -68.36 -37.47 12.49
C SER A 1 -67.46 -36.42 13.11
N PRO A 2 -66.13 -36.48 12.92
CA PRO A 2 -65.24 -35.46 13.46
C PRO A 2 -65.38 -34.16 12.67
N LEU A 3 -65.51 -33.05 13.39
CA LEU A 3 -65.68 -31.70 12.86
C LEU A 3 -64.38 -31.25 12.17
N LEU A 4 -64.48 -30.83 10.91
CA LEU A 4 -63.36 -30.26 10.16
C LEU A 4 -62.93 -28.92 10.76
N PRO A 5 -61.61 -28.65 10.86
CA PRO A 5 -61.10 -27.37 11.34
C PRO A 5 -61.40 -26.23 10.35
N PRO A 6 -61.61 -24.99 10.85
CA PRO A 6 -61.92 -23.84 10.02
C PRO A 6 -60.73 -23.44 9.11
N PRO A 7 -61.02 -22.84 7.94
CA PRO A 7 -59.99 -22.40 7.00
C PRO A 7 -59.09 -21.33 7.63
N ARG A 8 -57.77 -21.53 7.51
CA ARG A 8 -56.76 -20.57 7.97
C ARG A 8 -56.87 -19.29 7.14
N ARG A 9 -56.97 -18.14 7.81
CA ARG A 9 -56.90 -16.82 7.16
C ARG A 9 -55.53 -16.65 6.50
N PRO A 10 -55.45 -16.06 5.29
CA PRO A 10 -54.18 -15.80 4.63
C PRO A 10 -53.36 -14.83 5.48
N THR A 11 -52.12 -15.21 5.77
CA THR A 11 -51.14 -14.34 6.45
C THR A 11 -50.87 -13.14 5.55
N PRO A 12 -51.01 -11.89 6.04
CA PRO A 12 -50.65 -10.70 5.27
C PRO A 12 -49.18 -10.80 4.89
N LEU A 13 -48.90 -10.69 3.59
CA LEU A 13 -47.53 -10.70 3.09
C LEU A 13 -46.76 -9.52 3.71
N PRO A 14 -45.49 -9.73 4.11
CA PRO A 14 -44.66 -8.65 4.62
C PRO A 14 -44.61 -7.54 3.59
N ARG A 15 -44.99 -6.32 4.01
CA ARG A 15 -44.83 -5.10 3.23
C ARG A 15 -43.33 -4.97 2.97
N MET A 16 -42.89 -5.18 1.74
CA MET A 16 -41.49 -4.95 1.40
C MET A 16 -41.23 -3.47 1.64
N GLU A 17 -40.35 -3.16 2.60
CA GLU A 17 -39.88 -1.80 2.82
C GLU A 17 -39.19 -1.35 1.53
N GLU A 18 -39.82 -0.42 0.82
CA GLU A 18 -39.18 0.26 -0.29
C GLU A 18 -37.92 0.95 0.25
N PRO A 19 -36.76 0.77 -0.40
CA PRO A 19 -35.53 1.41 0.03
C PRO A 19 -35.75 2.92 0.04
N ALA A 20 -35.61 3.53 1.21
CA ALA A 20 -35.77 4.97 1.36
C ALA A 20 -34.71 5.69 0.51
N LEU A 21 -35.15 6.33 -0.58
CA LEU A 21 -34.31 7.20 -1.40
C LEU A 21 -33.81 8.35 -0.50
N GLN A 22 -32.52 8.63 -0.53
CA GLN A 22 -31.89 9.66 0.29
C GLN A 22 -31.25 10.72 -0.62
N VAL A 23 -31.43 11.99 -0.28
CA VAL A 23 -30.73 13.11 -0.95
C VAL A 23 -29.21 12.84 -0.94
N GLY A 24 -28.59 12.98 -2.10
CA GLY A 24 -27.19 12.66 -2.35
C GLY A 24 -26.94 11.26 -2.93
N ALA A 25 -27.96 10.40 -3.00
CA ALA A 25 -27.82 9.08 -3.65
C ALA A 25 -27.69 9.22 -5.18
N ARG A 26 -26.87 8.37 -5.79
CA ARG A 26 -26.79 8.22 -7.25
C ARG A 26 -27.96 7.40 -7.75
N VAL A 27 -28.56 7.85 -8.83
CA VAL A 27 -29.74 7.22 -9.46
C VAL A 27 -29.58 7.18 -10.97
N ALA A 28 -30.15 6.17 -11.61
CA ALA A 28 -30.39 6.18 -13.05
C ALA A 28 -31.87 6.46 -13.30
N VAL A 29 -32.12 7.36 -14.24
CA VAL A 29 -33.45 7.71 -14.72
C VAL A 29 -33.64 7.15 -16.10
N GLN A 30 -34.72 6.40 -16.31
CA GLN A 30 -34.97 5.72 -17.58
C GLN A 30 -35.11 6.74 -18.72
N GLY A 31 -34.14 6.76 -19.63
CA GLY A 31 -34.14 7.63 -20.82
C GLY A 31 -33.44 8.98 -20.65
N GLN A 32 -33.09 9.40 -19.44
CA GLN A 32 -32.36 10.66 -19.19
C GLN A 32 -30.90 10.46 -18.74
N GLY A 33 -30.56 9.28 -18.19
CA GLY A 33 -29.18 8.95 -17.79
C GLY A 33 -29.00 8.90 -16.27
N SER A 34 -27.75 9.03 -15.81
CA SER A 34 -27.39 9.01 -14.39
C SER A 34 -27.31 10.42 -13.80
N GLY A 35 -27.69 10.54 -12.52
CA GLY A 35 -27.64 11.77 -11.77
C GLY A 35 -27.57 11.55 -10.26
N VAL A 36 -27.61 12.65 -9.50
CA VAL A 36 -27.61 12.65 -8.03
C VAL A 36 -28.91 13.29 -7.54
N LEU A 37 -29.57 12.65 -6.56
CA LEU A 37 -30.75 13.24 -5.92
C LEU A 37 -30.37 14.51 -5.18
N ALA A 38 -30.88 15.67 -5.61
CA ALA A 38 -30.56 16.96 -5.03
C ALA A 38 -31.55 17.35 -3.92
N VAL A 39 -32.86 17.17 -4.16
CA VAL A 39 -33.93 17.61 -3.25
C VAL A 39 -35.13 16.65 -3.33
N ASP A 40 -35.76 16.35 -2.19
CA ASP A 40 -37.08 15.71 -2.11
C ASP A 40 -38.16 16.80 -2.14
N ASN A 41 -39.09 16.73 -3.11
CA ASN A 41 -40.12 17.74 -3.29
C ASN A 41 -41.37 17.50 -2.41
N GLU A 42 -41.38 16.45 -1.57
CA GLU A 42 -42.51 16.02 -0.71
C GLU A 42 -43.79 15.61 -1.47
N ASP A 43 -43.86 15.81 -2.79
CA ASP A 43 -44.99 15.42 -3.65
C ASP A 43 -44.79 14.03 -4.30
N GLY A 44 -43.71 13.33 -3.93
CA GLY A 44 -43.30 12.04 -4.49
C GLY A 44 -42.42 12.15 -5.74
N SER A 45 -42.05 13.37 -6.15
CA SER A 45 -40.99 13.64 -7.11
C SER A 45 -39.69 14.05 -6.42
N TRP A 46 -38.59 13.89 -7.15
CA TRP A 46 -37.24 14.22 -6.71
C TRP A 46 -36.57 15.08 -7.76
N ASN A 47 -35.88 16.13 -7.33
CA ASN A 47 -35.04 16.91 -8.23
C ASN A 47 -33.69 16.21 -8.39
N VAL A 48 -33.28 15.95 -9.63
CA VAL A 48 -32.07 15.18 -9.97
C VAL A 48 -31.10 16.06 -10.75
N ASP A 49 -29.86 16.16 -10.24
CA ASP A 49 -28.74 16.78 -10.95
C ASP A 49 -28.10 15.72 -11.85
N PHE A 50 -28.34 15.81 -13.15
CA PHE A 50 -27.80 14.85 -14.13
C PHE A 50 -26.31 15.10 -14.39
N ASP A 51 -25.57 14.03 -14.72
CA ASP A 51 -24.14 14.11 -15.02
C ASP A 51 -23.84 14.97 -16.28
N ASP A 52 -24.83 15.25 -17.12
CA ASP A 52 -24.73 16.15 -18.27
C ASP A 52 -24.89 17.64 -17.91
N GLY A 53 -25.14 17.95 -16.64
CA GLY A 53 -25.31 19.30 -16.10
C GLY A 53 -26.73 19.85 -16.22
N THR A 54 -27.71 19.03 -16.64
CA THR A 54 -29.12 19.39 -16.58
C THR A 54 -29.73 19.03 -15.24
N GLU A 55 -30.81 19.72 -14.86
CA GLU A 55 -31.61 19.44 -13.66
C GLU A 55 -33.01 19.03 -14.11
N GLY A 56 -33.64 18.08 -13.42
CA GLY A 56 -35.01 17.68 -13.73
C GLY A 56 -35.73 16.98 -12.58
N ASP A 57 -37.04 17.23 -12.51
CA ASP A 57 -37.94 16.56 -11.56
C ASP A 57 -38.37 15.19 -12.09
N VAL A 58 -38.11 14.15 -11.29
CA VAL A 58 -38.34 12.74 -11.65
C VAL A 58 -39.16 12.06 -10.56
N ARG A 59 -40.13 11.21 -10.95
CA ARG A 59 -40.94 10.47 -9.98
C ARG A 59 -40.15 9.33 -9.34
N ALA A 60 -40.43 9.03 -8.07
CA ALA A 60 -39.75 7.95 -7.34
C ALA A 60 -39.76 6.58 -8.06
N GLY A 61 -40.84 6.25 -8.80
CA GLY A 61 -40.94 5.00 -9.56
C GLY A 61 -40.06 4.91 -10.82
N GLU A 62 -39.52 6.03 -11.29
CA GLU A 62 -38.62 6.09 -12.46
C GLU A 62 -37.14 6.07 -12.05
N LEU A 63 -36.86 6.21 -10.75
CA LEU A 63 -35.53 6.18 -10.17
C LEU A 63 -35.10 4.75 -9.90
N GLN A 64 -34.00 4.33 -10.51
CA GLN A 64 -33.28 3.13 -10.08
C GLN A 64 -32.09 3.55 -9.23
N PRO A 65 -32.05 3.20 -7.94
CA PRO A 65 -30.87 3.47 -7.12
C PRO A 65 -29.67 2.77 -7.74
N LEU A 66 -28.68 3.56 -8.13
CA LEU A 66 -27.40 3.01 -8.54
C LEU A 66 -26.64 2.72 -7.26
N ASP A 67 -26.50 1.44 -6.92
CA ASP A 67 -25.50 1.05 -5.94
C ASP A 67 -24.15 1.56 -6.47
N GLU A 68 -23.56 2.52 -5.77
CA GLU A 68 -22.28 3.17 -6.09
C GLU A 68 -21.13 2.15 -6.28
N GLN A 69 -21.37 0.91 -5.88
CA GLN A 69 -20.49 -0.24 -6.01
C GLN A 69 -20.64 -1.02 -7.34
N GLN A 70 -21.74 -0.88 -8.08
CA GLN A 70 -22.00 -1.61 -9.35
C GLN A 70 -21.54 -0.86 -10.61
N ASP A 71 -21.37 0.47 -10.56
CA ASP A 71 -20.82 1.27 -11.68
C ASP A 71 -19.35 0.91 -12.03
N TRP A 72 -18.68 0.11 -11.19
CA TRP A 72 -17.36 -0.45 -11.47
C TRP A 72 -17.40 -1.73 -12.32
N CYS A 73 -18.56 -2.36 -12.49
CA CYS A 73 -18.70 -3.69 -13.09
C CYS A 73 -19.56 -3.73 -14.36
N ALA A 74 -20.07 -2.61 -14.87
CA ALA A 74 -20.72 -2.63 -16.18
C ALA A 74 -19.66 -2.95 -17.27
N PRO A 75 -19.80 -4.07 -18.00
CA PRO A 75 -18.95 -4.31 -19.17
C PRO A 75 -19.24 -3.19 -20.16
N VAL A 76 -18.22 -2.37 -20.46
CA VAL A 76 -18.26 -1.53 -21.65
C VAL A 76 -18.48 -2.49 -22.81
N CYS A 77 -19.63 -2.35 -23.45
CA CYS A 77 -20.03 -3.14 -24.60
C CYS A 77 -18.84 -3.30 -25.55
N ASP A 78 -18.54 -4.55 -25.91
CA ASP A 78 -17.61 -4.90 -26.97
C ASP A 78 -17.90 -4.02 -28.19
N CYS A 79 -17.00 -3.08 -28.48
CA CYS A 79 -16.92 -2.49 -29.80
C CYS A 79 -16.45 -3.60 -30.73
N ASP A 80 -17.42 -4.32 -31.29
CA ASP A 80 -17.29 -5.28 -32.37
C ASP A 80 -16.34 -4.73 -33.45
N PRO A 81 -15.11 -5.26 -33.63
CA PRO A 81 -14.24 -4.89 -34.73
C PRO A 81 -14.68 -5.67 -35.98
N GLY A 82 -15.96 -5.57 -36.33
CA GLY A 82 -16.61 -6.27 -37.43
C GLY A 82 -16.89 -5.34 -38.62
N GLY A 83 -15.92 -4.52 -39.02
CA GLY A 83 -15.98 -3.75 -40.26
C GLY A 83 -15.49 -4.56 -41.47
N PRO A 84 -16.24 -4.64 -42.58
CA PRO A 84 -15.93 -5.55 -43.68
C PRO A 84 -14.82 -5.02 -44.60
N GLY A 85 -13.78 -5.83 -44.75
CA GLY A 85 -13.05 -6.10 -45.99
C GLY A 85 -12.55 -4.92 -46.83
N ASP A 86 -11.29 -4.54 -46.62
CA ASP A 86 -10.44 -3.95 -47.67
C ASP A 86 -9.51 -5.04 -48.25
N PRO A 87 -9.70 -5.51 -49.50
CA PRO A 87 -8.76 -6.41 -50.15
C PRO A 87 -7.72 -5.60 -50.93
N GLY A 88 -6.57 -5.30 -50.32
CA GLY A 88 -5.49 -4.69 -51.09
C GLY A 88 -4.29 -4.17 -50.33
N ALA A 89 -3.46 -5.07 -49.81
CA ALA A 89 -2.04 -4.77 -49.60
C ALA A 89 -1.22 -6.07 -49.43
N GLU A 90 -0.96 -6.74 -50.54
CA GLU A 90 0.20 -7.61 -50.66
C GLU A 90 1.48 -6.78 -50.53
N GLY A 91 2.46 -7.32 -49.81
CA GLY A 91 3.86 -6.97 -50.04
C GLY A 91 4.59 -6.44 -48.82
N LEU A 92 5.30 -7.36 -48.15
CA LEU A 92 6.77 -7.38 -48.03
C LEU A 92 7.21 -7.94 -46.68
N ARG A 93 7.63 -9.21 -46.74
CA ARG A 93 8.86 -9.77 -46.16
C ARG A 93 9.42 -9.08 -44.91
N SER A 94 9.50 -9.83 -43.80
CA SER A 94 10.83 -10.07 -43.21
C SER A 94 10.88 -11.35 -42.38
N ARG A 95 11.67 -12.30 -42.89
CA ARG A 95 12.20 -13.45 -42.17
C ARG A 95 13.22 -12.99 -41.13
N ARG A 96 13.13 -13.52 -39.91
CA ARG A 96 14.22 -13.90 -38.98
C ARG A 96 13.52 -14.33 -37.69
N GLY A 97 13.78 -15.47 -37.08
CA GLY A 97 14.93 -16.35 -37.08
C GLY A 97 14.97 -16.91 -35.67
N GLY A 98 14.79 -18.22 -35.54
CA GLY A 98 14.66 -18.88 -34.25
C GLY A 98 15.91 -18.76 -33.36
N ALA A 99 15.67 -18.80 -32.05
CA ALA A 99 16.65 -19.26 -31.09
C ALA A 99 15.89 -19.92 -29.94
N ARG A 100 15.91 -21.26 -29.95
CA ARG A 100 15.61 -22.10 -28.79
C ARG A 100 16.79 -21.96 -27.82
N GLY A 101 16.54 -21.49 -26.60
CA GLY A 101 17.45 -21.65 -25.44
C GLY A 101 16.61 -22.16 -24.28
N ALA A 102 16.62 -23.46 -24.02
CA ALA A 102 17.55 -24.16 -23.12
C ALA A 102 17.34 -23.73 -21.66
N CYS A 103 16.51 -24.52 -20.96
CA CYS A 103 16.33 -24.49 -19.51
C CYS A 103 17.63 -24.91 -18.81
N PRO A 104 18.10 -24.19 -17.78
CA PRO A 104 19.08 -24.74 -16.86
C PRO A 104 18.40 -25.61 -15.79
N SER A 105 18.92 -26.83 -15.73
CA SER A 105 18.69 -27.91 -14.77
C SER A 105 18.91 -27.51 -13.32
N ALA A 106 18.10 -28.12 -12.44
CA ALA A 106 18.18 -28.07 -10.98
C ALA A 106 19.53 -28.56 -10.42
N PRO A 107 19.99 -28.02 -9.27
CA PRO A 107 21.09 -28.59 -8.51
C PRO A 107 20.64 -29.74 -7.59
N PRO A 108 21.50 -30.76 -7.35
CA PRO A 108 21.17 -31.92 -6.54
C PRO A 108 21.22 -31.66 -5.03
N SER A 109 20.26 -32.27 -4.33
CA SER A 109 20.18 -32.40 -2.88
C SER A 109 21.04 -33.57 -2.39
N SER A 110 22.12 -33.29 -1.64
CA SER A 110 22.78 -34.32 -0.82
C SER A 110 23.68 -33.70 0.25
N TRP A 111 23.15 -33.52 1.46
CA TRP A 111 23.96 -33.51 2.69
C TRP A 111 23.26 -34.42 3.69
N GLN A 112 23.72 -35.68 3.72
CA GLN A 112 23.46 -36.61 4.80
C GLN A 112 24.39 -36.20 5.95
N THR A 113 23.82 -35.65 7.02
CA THR A 113 24.56 -35.41 8.27
C THR A 113 24.44 -36.67 9.12
N ALA A 114 25.52 -37.45 9.15
CA ALA A 114 25.67 -38.63 9.98
C ALA A 114 25.54 -38.25 11.47
N THR A 115 24.55 -38.84 12.13
CA THR A 115 24.40 -38.82 13.59
C THR A 115 25.37 -39.86 14.17
N SER A 116 26.57 -39.43 14.53
CA SER A 116 27.50 -40.28 15.28
C SER A 116 27.08 -40.31 16.76
N ALA A 117 26.57 -41.45 17.19
CA ALA A 117 26.35 -41.77 18.60
C ALA A 117 27.68 -41.84 19.35
N PRO A 118 27.82 -41.24 20.55
CA PRO A 118 28.98 -41.49 21.39
C PRO A 118 28.92 -42.90 21.97
N ARG A 119 29.86 -43.72 21.51
CA ARG A 119 30.25 -45.02 22.08
C ARG A 119 30.47 -44.90 23.58
N GLY A 120 29.89 -45.85 24.32
CA GLY A 120 30.08 -46.04 25.75
C GLY A 120 31.55 -46.10 26.14
N GLY A 121 31.94 -45.14 26.98
CA GLY A 121 33.16 -45.21 27.76
C GLY A 121 32.94 -46.12 28.96
N LEU A 122 33.73 -47.19 29.00
CA LEU A 122 33.90 -48.11 30.11
C LEU A 122 34.11 -47.35 31.42
N PHE A 123 33.20 -47.56 32.37
CA PHE A 123 33.50 -47.33 33.78
C PHE A 123 34.55 -48.37 34.23
N PRO A 124 35.68 -47.98 34.82
CA PRO A 124 36.57 -48.92 35.46
C PRO A 124 35.86 -49.49 36.71
N ALA A 125 35.66 -50.80 36.71
CA ALA A 125 35.14 -51.60 37.83
C ALA A 125 36.14 -51.69 39.02
N GLU A 126 36.93 -50.65 39.25
CA GLU A 126 38.01 -50.61 40.23
C GLU A 126 37.67 -49.74 41.45
N LEU A 127 36.40 -49.33 41.58
CA LEU A 127 35.92 -48.48 42.69
C LEU A 127 34.93 -49.17 43.65
N GLU A 128 34.69 -50.48 43.51
CA GLU A 128 33.80 -51.23 44.43
C GLU A 128 34.54 -52.05 45.50
N ALA A 129 35.87 -52.12 45.48
CA ALA A 129 36.62 -52.92 46.46
C ALA A 129 37.02 -52.19 47.76
N ARG A 130 36.66 -50.90 47.93
CA ARG A 130 37.16 -50.08 49.07
C ARG A 130 36.10 -49.59 50.07
N THR A 131 34.83 -49.97 49.91
CA THR A 131 33.73 -49.51 50.80
C THR A 131 33.18 -50.56 51.77
N ARG A 132 33.79 -51.75 51.84
CA ARG A 132 33.44 -52.75 52.87
C ARG A 132 34.56 -52.90 53.88
N GLY A 133 34.41 -52.21 55.01
CA GLY A 133 35.09 -52.57 56.26
C GLY A 133 35.87 -51.42 56.86
N GLY A 134 35.31 -50.80 57.90
CA GLY A 134 36.05 -49.91 58.77
C GLY A 134 35.18 -48.81 59.37
N GLY A 135 34.49 -49.13 60.45
CA GLY A 135 33.88 -48.12 61.30
C GLY A 135 34.95 -47.18 61.85
N LEU A 136 34.88 -45.92 61.43
CA LEU A 136 35.66 -44.81 61.99
C LEU A 136 34.69 -43.75 62.49
N ALA A 137 33.92 -44.10 63.53
CA ALA A 137 33.01 -43.19 64.24
C ALA A 137 33.75 -42.16 65.13
N GLY A 138 34.97 -41.74 64.75
CA GLY A 138 35.82 -40.88 65.58
C GLY A 138 36.72 -39.89 64.82
N ALA A 139 36.61 -39.83 63.49
CA ALA A 139 37.42 -38.94 62.64
C ALA A 139 36.59 -37.86 61.90
N ASP A 140 35.34 -37.62 62.33
CA ASP A 140 34.40 -36.78 61.59
C ASP A 140 34.66 -35.27 61.75
N GLN A 141 35.09 -34.80 62.93
CA GLN A 141 35.19 -33.36 63.18
C GLN A 141 36.35 -32.67 62.44
N GLY A 142 37.47 -33.38 62.22
CA GLY A 142 38.62 -32.82 61.49
C GLY A 142 38.36 -32.71 59.98
N ASN A 143 37.67 -33.69 59.41
CA ASN A 143 37.33 -33.69 57.99
C ASN A 143 36.23 -32.67 57.69
N GLU A 144 35.24 -32.49 58.57
CA GLU A 144 34.23 -31.44 58.38
C GLU A 144 34.82 -30.04 58.38
N ALA A 145 35.80 -29.74 59.26
CA ALA A 145 36.46 -28.45 59.30
C ALA A 145 37.29 -28.21 58.02
N TRP A 146 38.04 -29.21 57.56
CA TRP A 146 38.82 -29.12 56.33
C TRP A 146 37.94 -28.98 55.08
N VAL A 147 36.81 -29.69 55.02
CA VAL A 147 35.83 -29.56 53.92
C VAL A 147 35.15 -28.20 53.95
N LYS A 148 34.85 -27.63 55.13
CA LYS A 148 34.32 -26.26 55.25
C LYS A 148 35.33 -25.21 54.81
N GLU A 149 36.61 -25.35 55.15
CA GLU A 149 37.68 -24.46 54.70
C GLU A 149 37.84 -24.54 53.17
N LEU A 150 37.89 -25.75 52.60
CA LEU A 150 37.99 -25.92 51.15
C LEU A 150 36.78 -25.34 50.40
N ASN A 151 35.57 -25.53 50.92
CA ASN A 151 34.37 -24.93 50.33
C ASN A 151 34.38 -23.39 50.47
N ALA A 152 34.92 -22.85 51.56
CA ALA A 152 35.08 -21.41 51.74
C ALA A 152 36.17 -20.82 50.82
N GLU A 153 37.20 -21.59 50.47
CA GLU A 153 38.22 -21.20 49.48
C GLU A 153 37.69 -21.31 48.04
N LEU A 154 36.93 -22.36 47.71
CA LEU A 154 36.24 -22.46 46.42
C LEU A 154 35.26 -21.28 46.24
N ALA A 155 34.46 -20.98 47.26
CA ALA A 155 33.51 -19.87 47.22
C ALA A 155 34.19 -18.49 47.08
N ARG A 156 35.43 -18.33 47.58
CA ARG A 156 36.21 -17.10 47.44
C ARG A 156 36.88 -16.95 46.07
N GLY A 157 37.18 -18.05 45.37
CA GLY A 157 37.87 -18.04 44.07
C GLY A 157 36.98 -17.91 42.83
N GLU A 158 35.68 -18.17 42.96
CA GLU A 158 34.79 -18.34 41.80
C GLU A 158 34.09 -17.10 41.19
N PRO A 159 33.90 -15.93 41.85
CA PRO A 159 32.99 -14.92 41.31
C PRO A 159 33.50 -14.26 40.01
N ALA A 160 34.83 -14.16 39.82
CA ALA A 160 35.40 -13.51 38.64
C ALA A 160 35.46 -14.44 37.41
N ALA A 161 35.76 -15.72 37.61
CA ALA A 161 35.91 -16.68 36.51
C ALA A 161 34.56 -17.17 35.96
N ALA A 162 33.58 -17.40 36.85
CA ALA A 162 32.22 -17.77 36.46
C ALA A 162 31.55 -16.65 35.64
N THR A 163 31.74 -15.40 36.05
CA THR A 163 31.20 -14.23 35.33
C THR A 163 31.80 -14.08 33.93
N ARG A 164 33.10 -14.34 33.75
CA ARG A 164 33.75 -14.29 32.43
C ARG A 164 33.26 -15.39 31.50
N ARG A 165 33.09 -16.63 32.01
CA ARG A 165 32.55 -17.75 31.22
C ARG A 165 31.09 -17.49 30.82
N SER A 166 30.28 -16.96 31.73
CA SER A 166 28.90 -16.58 31.44
C SER A 166 28.81 -15.51 30.35
N ARG A 167 29.64 -14.45 30.43
CA ARG A 167 29.70 -13.41 29.40
C ARG A 167 30.13 -13.94 28.03
N LEU A 168 31.17 -14.78 27.98
CA LEU A 168 31.61 -15.38 26.72
C LEU A 168 30.53 -16.30 26.13
N SER A 169 29.89 -17.13 26.95
CA SER A 169 28.77 -17.98 26.54
C SER A 169 27.61 -17.17 25.98
N LEU A 170 27.26 -16.05 26.62
CA LEU A 170 26.23 -15.13 26.13
C LEU A 170 26.63 -14.52 24.78
N CYS A 171 27.89 -14.10 24.60
CA CYS A 171 28.37 -13.58 23.32
C CYS A 171 28.30 -14.63 22.20
N PHE A 172 28.69 -15.88 22.45
CA PHE A 172 28.58 -16.95 21.46
C PHE A 172 27.12 -17.29 21.15
N LEU A 173 26.23 -17.27 22.14
CA LEU A 173 24.80 -17.43 21.93
C LEU A 173 24.23 -16.29 21.08
N ALA A 174 24.60 -15.04 21.37
CA ALA A 174 24.17 -13.88 20.59
C ALA A 174 24.70 -13.92 19.15
N LEU A 175 25.92 -14.37 18.91
CA LEU A 175 26.49 -14.50 17.57
C LEU A 175 25.84 -15.61 16.74
N THR A 176 25.39 -16.70 17.39
CA THR A 176 24.77 -17.84 16.70
C THR A 176 23.27 -17.64 16.50
N VAL A 177 22.55 -17.15 17.51
CA VAL A 177 21.10 -16.95 17.47
C VAL A 177 20.71 -15.58 16.93
N GLY A 178 21.54 -14.56 17.16
CA GLY A 178 21.26 -13.17 16.79
C GLY A 178 20.92 -12.95 15.31
N PRO A 179 21.69 -13.51 14.34
CA PRO A 179 21.35 -13.38 12.92
C PRO A 179 20.00 -14.01 12.57
N GLY A 180 19.67 -15.16 13.16
CA GLY A 180 18.39 -15.83 12.97
C GLY A 180 17.23 -14.98 13.51
N LEU A 181 17.37 -14.47 14.73
CA LEU A 181 16.37 -13.59 15.35
C LEU A 181 16.18 -12.31 14.53
N CYS A 182 17.28 -11.69 14.09
CA CYS A 182 17.24 -10.50 13.24
C CYS A 182 16.50 -10.77 11.92
N GLY A 183 16.78 -11.90 11.26
CA GLY A 183 16.06 -12.31 10.04
C GLY A 183 14.56 -12.49 10.29
N THR A 184 14.17 -13.14 11.38
CA THR A 184 12.75 -13.30 11.73
C THR A 184 12.06 -11.98 12.05
N LEU A 185 12.74 -11.05 12.73
CA LEU A 185 12.21 -9.71 13.02
C LEU A 185 12.03 -8.88 11.75
N LEU A 186 12.96 -8.95 10.80
CA LEU A 186 12.82 -8.27 9.51
C LEU A 186 11.65 -8.83 8.70
N MET A 187 11.47 -10.16 8.67
CA MET A 187 10.31 -10.80 8.02
C MET A 187 8.98 -10.41 8.71
N LEU A 188 8.98 -10.39 10.04
CA LEU A 188 7.81 -10.00 10.84
C LEU A 188 7.46 -8.52 10.61
N GLN A 189 8.47 -7.66 10.52
CA GLN A 189 8.28 -6.24 10.20
C GLN A 189 7.68 -6.05 8.80
N GLU A 190 8.08 -6.84 7.80
CA GLU A 190 7.41 -6.84 6.50
C GLU A 190 5.96 -7.33 6.57
N TRP A 191 5.66 -8.20 7.54
CA TRP A 191 4.31 -8.71 7.76
C TRP A 191 3.37 -7.66 8.34
N PHE A 192 3.85 -6.84 9.27
CA PHE A 192 3.10 -5.75 9.91
C PHE A 192 2.94 -4.49 9.08
N ARG A 193 3.63 -4.37 7.93
CA ARG A 193 3.43 -3.22 7.06
C ARG A 193 2.00 -3.23 6.48
N PRO A 194 1.28 -2.11 6.53
CA PRO A 194 -0.07 -2.03 5.97
C PRO A 194 0.00 -2.32 4.47
N LEU A 195 -0.97 -3.11 3.99
CA LEU A 195 -1.04 -3.52 2.59
C LEU A 195 -1.14 -2.31 1.64
N ILE A 196 -1.84 -1.25 2.09
CA ILE A 196 -1.98 0.02 1.38
C ILE A 196 -1.54 1.13 2.33
N THR A 197 -0.52 1.89 1.93
CA THR A 197 -0.07 3.07 2.69
C THR A 197 -0.88 4.30 2.26
N LEU A 198 -1.60 4.92 3.19
CA LEU A 198 -2.24 6.21 2.95
C LEU A 198 -1.24 7.33 3.28
N VAL A 199 -1.00 8.23 2.33
CA VAL A 199 -0.08 9.36 2.56
C VAL A 199 -0.89 10.61 2.81
N SER A 200 -0.61 11.26 3.93
CA SER A 200 -1.20 12.55 4.28
C SER A 200 -0.60 13.68 3.43
N PRO A 201 -1.38 14.72 3.06
CA PRO A 201 -0.84 15.91 2.38
C PRO A 201 0.21 16.66 3.21
N GLN A 202 0.27 16.41 4.52
CA GLN A 202 1.25 17.00 5.44
C GLN A 202 2.63 16.33 5.37
N GLU A 203 2.75 15.18 4.70
CA GLU A 203 3.99 14.38 4.62
C GLU A 203 4.55 14.35 3.18
N PRO A 204 5.00 15.50 2.63
CA PRO A 204 5.49 15.56 1.25
C PRO A 204 6.74 14.69 1.03
N GLN A 205 7.54 14.48 2.09
CA GLN A 205 8.73 13.63 2.03
C GLN A 205 8.38 12.16 1.76
N LEU A 206 7.24 11.68 2.28
CA LEU A 206 6.79 10.31 2.03
C LEU A 206 6.28 10.17 0.60
N ALA A 207 5.53 11.16 0.09
CA ALA A 207 5.10 11.20 -1.30
C ALA A 207 6.30 11.26 -2.27
N GLU A 208 7.32 12.06 -1.96
CA GLU A 208 8.55 12.14 -2.73
C GLU A 208 9.32 10.81 -2.72
N ARG A 209 9.42 10.16 -1.56
CA ARG A 209 10.03 8.83 -1.44
C ARG A 209 9.27 7.76 -2.22
N ILE A 210 7.94 7.82 -2.26
CA ILE A 210 7.13 6.86 -3.02
C ILE A 210 7.33 7.06 -4.54
N LEU A 211 7.39 8.31 -5.00
CA LEU A 211 7.51 8.61 -6.43
C LEU A 211 8.95 8.48 -6.94
N PHE A 212 9.96 8.79 -6.12
CA PHE A 212 11.37 8.91 -6.53
C PHE A 212 12.36 8.11 -5.68
N GLY A 213 11.91 7.37 -4.66
CA GLY A 213 12.80 6.65 -3.72
C GLY A 213 13.39 5.34 -4.24
N GLY A 214 13.28 5.05 -5.54
CA GLY A 214 13.81 3.84 -6.18
C GLY A 214 13.07 2.53 -5.90
N GLU A 215 12.13 2.49 -4.95
CA GLU A 215 11.25 1.35 -4.72
C GLU A 215 10.07 1.40 -5.72
N PRO A 216 9.56 0.25 -6.19
CA PRO A 216 8.40 0.22 -7.06
C PRO A 216 7.09 0.33 -6.28
N TRP A 217 6.24 1.27 -6.70
CA TRP A 217 4.95 1.57 -6.10
C TRP A 217 3.82 1.57 -7.13
N LEU A 218 2.67 1.00 -6.78
CA LEU A 218 1.39 1.28 -7.41
C LEU A 218 0.71 2.40 -6.62
N VAL A 219 0.49 3.53 -7.27
CA VAL A 219 -0.08 4.72 -6.66
C VAL A 219 -1.51 4.92 -7.16
N SER A 220 -2.47 4.93 -6.24
CA SER A 220 -3.85 5.33 -6.49
C SER A 220 -4.04 6.78 -6.07
N CYS A 221 -4.28 7.66 -7.03
CA CYS A 221 -4.61 9.05 -6.78
C CYS A 221 -6.03 9.18 -6.20
N VAL A 222 -6.13 9.88 -5.08
CA VAL A 222 -7.37 10.15 -4.34
C VAL A 222 -7.52 11.65 -4.05
N THR A 223 -8.71 12.05 -3.63
CA THR A 223 -9.00 13.37 -3.02
C THR A 223 -9.02 13.26 -1.51
N SER A 224 -8.92 14.37 -0.76
CA SER A 224 -9.11 14.38 0.71
C SER A 224 -10.37 13.67 1.17
N ARG A 225 -11.48 13.81 0.43
CA ARG A 225 -12.76 13.15 0.74
C ARG A 225 -12.62 11.63 0.62
N THR A 226 -12.10 11.16 -0.52
CA THR A 226 -11.96 9.72 -0.79
C THR A 226 -10.80 9.07 -0.04
N ALA A 227 -9.82 9.86 0.42
CA ALA A 227 -8.69 9.39 1.23
C ALA A 227 -9.14 8.78 2.57
N LYS A 228 -10.21 9.32 3.17
CA LYS A 228 -10.81 8.80 4.41
C LYS A 228 -11.66 7.55 4.17
N ALA A 229 -12.19 7.38 2.97
CA ALA A 229 -13.00 6.21 2.62
C ALA A 229 -12.13 4.94 2.53
N ARG A 230 -12.73 3.79 2.83
CA ARG A 230 -12.07 2.48 2.70
C ARG A 230 -11.54 2.28 1.26
N PRO A 231 -10.34 1.72 1.06
CA PRO A 231 -9.84 1.46 -0.28
C PRO A 231 -10.76 0.51 -1.05
N PRO A 232 -10.89 0.67 -2.38
CA PRO A 232 -11.72 -0.21 -3.19
C PRO A 232 -11.15 -1.64 -3.17
N ARG A 233 -12.04 -2.64 -3.12
CA ARG A 233 -11.67 -4.07 -3.02
C ARG A 233 -10.75 -4.52 -4.16
N VAL A 234 -10.87 -3.91 -5.34
CA VAL A 234 -9.99 -4.18 -6.49
C VAL A 234 -8.54 -3.78 -6.18
N LEU A 235 -8.34 -2.65 -5.50
CA LEU A 235 -7.01 -2.18 -5.10
C LEU A 235 -6.43 -3.00 -3.95
N GLU A 236 -7.26 -3.41 -2.97
CA GLU A 236 -6.86 -4.33 -1.90
C GLU A 236 -6.35 -5.66 -2.49
N LYS A 237 -7.14 -6.31 -3.36
CA LYS A 237 -6.74 -7.56 -4.04
C LYS A 237 -5.51 -7.38 -4.92
N ALA A 238 -5.42 -6.28 -5.68
CA ALA A 238 -4.25 -6.01 -6.50
C ALA A 238 -2.98 -5.85 -5.64
N ALA A 239 -3.10 -5.23 -4.46
CA ALA A 239 -2.00 -5.09 -3.52
C ALA A 239 -1.52 -6.44 -2.98
N GLU A 240 -2.43 -7.38 -2.67
CA GLU A 240 -2.09 -8.74 -2.27
C GLU A 240 -1.29 -9.47 -3.36
N LEU A 241 -1.71 -9.34 -4.62
CA LEU A 241 -1.04 -9.95 -5.78
C LEU A 241 0.34 -9.33 -6.08
N LEU A 242 0.53 -8.05 -5.76
CA LEU A 242 1.76 -7.30 -6.01
C LEU A 242 2.80 -7.44 -4.89
N ARG A 243 2.36 -7.73 -3.65
CA ARG A 243 3.22 -7.93 -2.49
C ARG A 243 4.37 -8.93 -2.71
N PRO A 244 4.16 -10.16 -3.22
CA PRO A 244 5.24 -11.11 -3.45
C PRO A 244 6.22 -10.66 -4.55
N ARG A 245 5.83 -9.69 -5.39
CA ARG A 245 6.67 -9.11 -6.44
C ARG A 245 7.46 -7.89 -5.95
N GLY A 246 7.33 -7.53 -4.66
CA GLY A 246 7.99 -6.38 -4.06
C GLY A 246 7.43 -5.03 -4.50
N VAL A 247 6.26 -4.98 -5.17
CA VAL A 247 5.59 -3.73 -5.52
C VAL A 247 4.64 -3.35 -4.40
N ARG A 248 4.82 -2.15 -3.85
CA ARG A 248 4.00 -1.64 -2.74
C ARG A 248 2.84 -0.81 -3.28
N VAL A 249 1.77 -0.66 -2.50
CA VAL A 249 0.60 0.12 -2.92
C VAL A 249 0.40 1.32 -2.00
N ALA A 250 0.20 2.50 -2.59
CA ALA A 250 -0.02 3.74 -1.86
C ALA A 250 -1.23 4.51 -2.40
N ARG A 251 -1.90 5.25 -1.51
CA ARG A 251 -2.94 6.23 -1.86
C ARG A 251 -2.39 7.62 -1.62
N LEU A 252 -2.33 8.44 -2.68
CA LEU A 252 -1.80 9.80 -2.65
C LEU A 252 -2.88 10.84 -2.96
N PRO A 253 -2.95 11.96 -2.22
CA PRO A 253 -3.81 13.09 -2.55
C PRO A 253 -3.24 13.88 -3.74
N CYS A 254 -3.55 13.45 -4.97
CA CYS A 254 -2.88 14.01 -6.16
C CYS A 254 -3.36 15.41 -6.56
N TRP A 255 -4.54 15.83 -6.10
CA TRP A 255 -5.12 17.15 -6.40
C TRP A 255 -4.86 18.20 -5.32
N GLU A 256 -4.22 17.83 -4.22
CA GLU A 256 -3.84 18.77 -3.17
C GLU A 256 -2.42 19.29 -3.41
N ALA A 257 -2.18 20.54 -3.03
CA ALA A 257 -0.89 21.17 -3.23
C ALA A 257 0.11 20.59 -2.21
N LEU A 258 1.05 19.77 -2.71
CA LEU A 258 2.13 19.23 -1.89
C LEU A 258 3.33 20.17 -1.96
N ALA A 259 3.99 20.38 -0.82
CA ALA A 259 5.25 21.11 -0.76
C ALA A 259 6.39 20.21 -1.27
N LEU A 260 6.54 20.13 -2.59
CA LEU A 260 7.65 19.44 -3.24
C LEU A 260 8.85 20.39 -3.32
N GLY A 261 10.06 19.87 -3.55
CA GLY A 261 11.28 20.70 -3.66
C GLY A 261 11.21 21.81 -4.72
N SER A 262 10.31 21.70 -5.71
CA SER A 262 10.05 22.72 -6.74
C SER A 262 8.99 23.77 -6.36
N GLY A 263 8.50 23.75 -5.12
CA GLY A 263 7.41 24.61 -4.63
C GLY A 263 6.10 23.86 -4.41
N ARG A 264 5.05 24.60 -4.02
CA ARG A 264 3.71 24.04 -3.79
C ARG A 264 3.04 23.76 -5.13
N GLN A 265 2.98 22.49 -5.53
CA GLN A 265 2.34 22.05 -6.78
C GLN A 265 1.55 20.77 -6.54
N THR A 266 0.43 20.61 -7.24
CA THR A 266 -0.35 19.37 -7.23
C THR A 266 0.31 18.32 -8.12
N LEU A 267 0.27 17.05 -7.72
CA LEU A 267 0.79 15.95 -8.54
C LEU A 267 0.02 15.83 -9.86
N ALA A 268 -1.29 16.13 -9.83
CA ALA A 268 -2.13 16.18 -11.02
C ALA A 268 -1.62 17.15 -12.08
N ARG A 269 -1.25 18.37 -11.67
CA ARG A 269 -0.69 19.36 -12.59
C ARG A 269 0.70 18.93 -13.11
N ARG A 270 1.52 18.31 -12.26
CA ARG A 270 2.88 17.87 -12.62
C ARG A 270 2.88 16.74 -13.66
N PHE A 271 2.00 15.76 -13.50
CA PHE A 271 1.92 14.59 -14.39
C PHE A 271 0.84 14.72 -15.48
N GLY A 272 0.19 15.89 -15.58
CA GLY A 272 -0.79 16.17 -16.63
C GLY A 272 -2.09 15.39 -16.49
N PHE A 273 -2.53 15.07 -15.27
CA PHE A 273 -3.83 14.46 -15.04
C PHE A 273 -4.91 15.50 -15.36
N ARG A 274 -5.64 15.29 -16.47
CA ARG A 274 -6.73 16.16 -16.93
C ARG A 274 -8.07 15.82 -16.28
N ASP A 275 -8.24 14.56 -15.87
CA ASP A 275 -9.52 14.02 -15.42
C ASP A 275 -9.70 14.04 -13.89
N ARG A 276 -10.95 13.86 -13.44
CA ARG A 276 -11.31 13.63 -12.03
C ARG A 276 -10.88 12.20 -11.59
N PRO A 277 -10.58 11.99 -10.30
CA PRO A 277 -10.21 10.68 -9.75
C PRO A 277 -11.27 9.58 -9.99
N PRO A 278 -10.90 8.29 -9.94
CA PRO A 278 -9.58 7.77 -9.56
C PRO A 278 -8.62 7.54 -10.74
N VAL A 279 -7.37 7.95 -10.56
CA VAL A 279 -6.27 7.67 -11.50
C VAL A 279 -5.28 6.74 -10.81
N VAL A 280 -4.86 5.67 -11.49
CA VAL A 280 -3.84 4.75 -10.97
C VAL A 280 -2.58 4.86 -11.82
N MET A 281 -1.42 4.86 -11.19
CA MET A 281 -0.13 4.91 -11.88
C MET A 281 0.88 3.97 -11.23
N ALA A 282 1.82 3.47 -12.01
CA ALA A 282 2.98 2.74 -11.49
C ALA A 282 4.20 3.66 -11.46
N ALA A 283 4.76 3.85 -10.27
CA ALA A 283 6.02 4.54 -10.05
C ALA A 283 7.12 3.51 -9.80
N THR A 284 8.26 3.66 -10.47
CA THR A 284 9.43 2.79 -10.29
C THR A 284 10.50 3.41 -9.40
N GLY A 285 10.26 4.64 -8.94
CA GLY A 285 11.25 5.45 -8.27
C GLY A 285 12.39 5.96 -9.17
N ARG A 286 12.40 5.60 -10.46
CA ARG A 286 13.38 6.04 -11.46
C ARG A 286 12.68 6.40 -12.76
N GLY A 287 12.52 7.69 -13.01
CA GLY A 287 11.84 8.22 -14.19
C GLY A 287 10.39 8.62 -13.92
N ASP A 288 9.67 8.90 -15.01
CA ASP A 288 8.27 9.34 -14.93
C ASP A 288 7.34 8.16 -14.63
N PRO A 289 6.35 8.33 -13.75
CA PRO A 289 5.37 7.30 -13.46
C PRO A 289 4.52 7.01 -14.69
N VAL A 290 4.18 5.73 -14.88
CA VAL A 290 3.36 5.27 -16.01
C VAL A 290 1.90 5.22 -15.57
N LEU A 291 1.04 5.98 -16.26
CA LEU A 291 -0.41 5.95 -16.06
C LEU A 291 -0.99 4.58 -16.47
N ILE A 292 -1.84 4.03 -15.61
CA ILE A 292 -2.58 2.79 -15.86
C ILE A 292 -4.06 3.13 -15.83
N ALA A 293 -4.77 2.88 -16.92
CA ALA A 293 -6.21 3.09 -16.98
C ALA A 293 -6.89 2.28 -15.87
N SER A 294 -7.55 2.96 -14.93
CA SER A 294 -8.17 2.36 -13.74
C SER A 294 -9.58 1.83 -14.00
N LYS A 295 -10.28 2.40 -14.98
CA LYS A 295 -11.69 2.07 -15.27
C LYS A 295 -11.82 0.68 -15.90
N GLY A 296 -12.69 -0.14 -15.32
CA GLY A 296 -13.08 -1.46 -15.84
C GLY A 296 -12.02 -2.56 -15.72
N LEU A 297 -10.92 -2.35 -14.99
CA LEU A 297 -9.92 -3.40 -14.79
C LEU A 297 -10.24 -4.27 -13.58
N THR A 298 -10.10 -5.59 -13.77
CA THR A 298 -10.07 -6.55 -12.67
C THR A 298 -8.80 -6.39 -11.83
N ALA A 299 -8.78 -6.96 -10.62
CA ALA A 299 -7.63 -6.90 -9.74
C ALA A 299 -6.39 -7.58 -10.34
N GLU A 300 -6.56 -8.69 -11.07
CA GLU A 300 -5.46 -9.38 -11.74
C GLU A 300 -4.90 -8.57 -12.91
N GLU A 301 -5.77 -7.93 -13.70
CA GLU A 301 -5.36 -7.08 -14.82
C GLU A 301 -4.64 -5.83 -14.33
N LEU A 302 -5.14 -5.20 -13.27
CA LEU A 302 -4.48 -4.05 -12.65
C LEU A 302 -3.08 -4.43 -12.14
N ALA A 303 -2.98 -5.55 -11.42
CA ALA A 303 -1.70 -6.04 -10.89
C ALA A 303 -0.72 -6.45 -12.01
N SER A 304 -1.19 -7.10 -13.07
CA SER A 304 -0.35 -7.50 -14.20
C SER A 304 0.16 -6.31 -15.00
N ARG A 305 -0.69 -5.30 -15.28
CA ARG A 305 -0.29 -4.05 -15.95
C ARG A 305 0.68 -3.24 -15.10
N ALA A 306 0.42 -3.13 -13.80
CA ALA A 306 1.32 -2.48 -12.85
C ALA A 306 2.70 -3.14 -12.84
N TRP A 307 2.74 -4.47 -12.73
CA TRP A 307 3.99 -5.20 -12.77
C TRP A 307 4.73 -5.02 -14.09
N ALA A 308 4.03 -5.11 -15.23
CA ALA A 308 4.63 -4.92 -16.55
C ALA A 308 5.25 -3.53 -16.71
N ALA A 309 4.57 -2.47 -16.22
CA ALA A 309 5.09 -1.11 -16.21
C ALA A 309 6.36 -1.00 -15.37
N VAL A 310 6.34 -1.57 -14.16
CA VAL A 310 7.50 -1.57 -13.25
C VAL A 310 8.70 -2.33 -13.84
N SER A 311 8.47 -3.53 -14.38
CA SER A 311 9.54 -4.36 -14.95
C SER A 311 10.12 -3.77 -16.24
N LYS A 312 9.31 -3.06 -17.03
CA LYS A 312 9.79 -2.40 -18.25
C LYS A 312 10.69 -1.21 -17.92
N ALA A 313 10.33 -0.42 -16.93
CA ALA A 313 11.14 0.72 -16.51
C ALA A 313 12.48 0.29 -15.90
N SER A 314 12.55 -0.83 -15.16
CA SER A 314 13.81 -1.33 -14.63
C SER A 314 14.81 -1.69 -15.74
N THR A 315 14.36 -2.29 -16.84
CA THR A 315 15.21 -2.63 -17.99
C THR A 315 15.66 -1.40 -18.80
N THR A 316 14.81 -0.38 -18.89
CA THR A 316 15.11 0.88 -19.61
C THR A 316 16.05 1.79 -18.82
N SER A 317 16.15 1.58 -17.50
CA SER A 317 17.05 2.34 -16.62
C SER A 317 18.54 1.98 -16.76
N ARG A 318 18.91 1.11 -17.69
CA ARG A 318 20.31 1.08 -18.14
C ARG A 318 20.60 2.51 -18.54
N PRO A 319 21.49 3.23 -17.82
CA PRO A 319 21.70 4.63 -18.09
C PRO A 319 21.88 4.69 -19.58
N ALA A 320 21.18 5.59 -20.25
CA ALA A 320 21.82 6.20 -21.38
C ALA A 320 23.14 6.70 -20.77
N GLN A 321 24.18 5.85 -20.80
CA GLN A 321 25.43 6.22 -21.39
C GLN A 321 24.95 6.99 -22.61
N ARG A 322 24.76 8.30 -22.41
CA ARG A 322 25.68 9.27 -22.94
C ARG A 322 26.88 8.47 -23.45
N ARG A 323 26.70 7.81 -24.60
CA ARG A 323 27.39 8.20 -25.80
C ARG A 323 27.49 9.70 -25.67
N GLU A 324 28.49 10.11 -24.90
CA GLU A 324 29.55 10.92 -25.42
C GLU A 324 29.62 10.50 -26.88
N ARG A 325 28.84 11.23 -27.69
CA ARG A 325 29.21 11.50 -29.06
C ARG A 325 30.66 11.91 -28.89
N GLY A 326 31.54 10.92 -29.03
CA GLY A 326 32.90 11.15 -29.42
C GLY A 326 32.77 12.16 -30.54
N GLY A 327 33.33 13.34 -30.29
CA GLY A 327 33.48 14.33 -31.32
C GLY A 327 34.10 13.68 -32.55
N GLY A 328 33.66 14.11 -33.73
CA GLY A 328 34.32 13.71 -34.97
C GLY A 328 33.39 13.35 -36.11
N SER A 329 32.42 14.19 -36.43
CA SER A 329 32.09 14.38 -37.84
C SER A 329 31.73 15.84 -38.05
N ALA A 330 32.75 16.59 -38.42
CA ALA A 330 32.64 17.94 -38.91
C ALA A 330 31.84 17.94 -40.23
N SER A 331 30.52 18.12 -40.17
CA SER A 331 29.77 18.61 -41.32
C SER A 331 29.87 20.13 -41.32
N LYS A 332 30.95 20.59 -41.96
CA LYS A 332 31.15 21.91 -42.52
C LYS A 332 29.96 22.27 -43.43
N GLY A 333 29.49 23.51 -43.34
CA GLY A 333 28.60 24.13 -44.34
C GLY A 333 27.13 24.19 -43.88
N SER A 334 26.44 25.31 -43.92
CA SER A 334 26.77 26.64 -44.42
C SER A 334 25.84 27.62 -43.73
N HIS A 335 26.39 28.75 -43.30
CA HIS A 335 25.64 29.97 -43.07
C HIS A 335 24.68 30.22 -44.25
N ARG A 336 23.38 30.18 -43.98
CA ARG A 336 22.43 31.04 -44.69
C ARG A 336 21.83 31.97 -43.65
N ASP A 337 22.46 33.14 -43.58
CA ASP A 337 21.81 34.36 -43.16
C ASP A 337 20.47 34.47 -43.90
N GLY A 338 19.41 34.49 -43.11
CA GLY A 338 18.04 34.49 -43.60
C GLY A 338 17.14 35.13 -42.57
N ARG A 339 17.27 36.46 -42.46
CA ARG A 339 16.17 37.41 -42.19
C ARG A 339 15.39 37.15 -40.89
N ARG A 340 15.85 37.79 -39.81
CA ARG A 340 15.02 38.06 -38.63
C ARG A 340 13.97 39.10 -39.02
N ASP A 341 12.73 38.67 -39.17
CA ASP A 341 11.59 39.57 -39.10
C ASP A 341 11.43 40.00 -37.63
N PHE A 342 11.63 41.29 -37.43
CA PHE A 342 11.54 41.99 -36.15
C PHE A 342 10.05 42.10 -35.78
N VAL A 343 9.56 41.14 -35.01
CA VAL A 343 8.23 41.21 -34.39
C VAL A 343 8.35 42.16 -33.21
N GLY A 344 7.65 43.30 -33.29
CA GLY A 344 7.74 44.42 -32.38
C GLY A 344 7.52 44.06 -30.91
N GLU A 345 8.24 44.79 -30.05
CA GLU A 345 8.02 44.82 -28.61
C GLU A 345 6.54 45.14 -28.31
N ARG A 346 5.91 44.27 -27.53
CA ARG A 346 4.59 44.52 -26.96
C ARG A 346 4.75 45.60 -25.87
N PRO A 347 3.94 46.68 -25.88
CA PRO A 347 4.01 47.73 -24.86
C PRO A 347 3.85 47.14 -23.45
N LYS A 348 4.66 47.64 -22.52
CA LYS A 348 4.46 47.43 -21.08
C LYS A 348 3.12 48.06 -20.72
N GLU A 349 2.17 47.22 -20.33
CA GLU A 349 0.95 47.68 -19.67
C GLU A 349 1.37 48.23 -18.30
N GLU A 350 0.98 49.48 -18.08
CA GLU A 350 1.20 50.26 -16.87
C GLU A 350 0.49 49.56 -15.70
N GLU A 351 1.26 49.35 -14.63
CA GLU A 351 0.83 48.87 -13.33
C GLU A 351 0.06 50.03 -12.69
N GLU A 352 -1.25 50.12 -12.94
CA GLU A 352 -2.14 51.05 -12.25
C GLU A 352 -2.33 50.59 -10.80
N ASP A 353 -1.79 51.40 -9.90
CA ASP A 353 -2.01 51.42 -8.46
C ASP A 353 -3.51 51.49 -8.14
N ALA A 354 -4.12 50.33 -7.85
CA ALA A 354 -5.41 50.27 -7.17
C ALA A 354 -5.18 50.37 -5.66
N GLU A 355 -5.14 51.60 -5.15
CA GLU A 355 -5.37 51.91 -3.74
C GLU A 355 -6.72 51.33 -3.29
N GLY A 356 -6.67 50.19 -2.59
CA GLY A 356 -7.81 49.67 -1.85
C GLY A 356 -7.96 50.43 -0.52
N PRO A 357 -9.19 50.80 -0.10
CA PRO A 357 -9.43 51.53 1.14
C PRO A 357 -9.07 50.69 2.38
N PRO A 358 -8.70 51.34 3.50
CA PRO A 358 -8.26 50.66 4.71
C PRO A 358 -9.42 49.88 5.33
N LEU A 359 -9.20 48.59 5.57
CA LEU A 359 -10.08 47.77 6.39
C LEU A 359 -9.98 48.25 7.83
N GLU A 360 -11.08 48.86 8.30
CA GLU A 360 -11.38 49.16 9.69
C GLU A 360 -11.09 47.95 10.60
N GLU A 361 -10.24 48.19 11.61
CA GLU A 361 -10.15 47.41 12.82
C GLU A 361 -11.52 47.43 13.53
N GLN A 362 -12.25 46.32 13.47
CA GLN A 362 -13.28 46.04 14.46
C GLN A 362 -12.67 45.26 15.61
N GLU A 363 -12.21 46.00 16.62
CA GLU A 363 -12.13 45.56 18.00
C GLU A 363 -13.51 45.01 18.42
N THR A 364 -13.66 43.69 18.48
CA THR A 364 -14.71 43.07 19.31
C THR A 364 -14.10 42.62 20.62
N LYS A 365 -14.22 43.55 21.55
CA LYS A 365 -14.03 43.43 22.98
C LYS A 365 -14.99 42.40 23.58
N SER A 366 -14.45 41.64 24.53
CA SER A 366 -15.12 41.04 25.69
C SER A 366 -16.23 39.99 25.50
N GLY A 367 -15.90 38.76 25.89
CA GLY A 367 -16.45 38.21 27.14
C GLY A 367 -17.60 37.23 27.01
N ALA A 368 -17.30 35.94 27.20
CA ALA A 368 -18.16 35.02 27.96
C ALA A 368 -17.38 33.75 28.34
N THR A 369 -17.06 33.69 29.64
CA THR A 369 -16.76 32.51 30.43
C THR A 369 -17.86 31.45 30.29
N ALA A 370 -17.49 30.19 30.00
CA ALA A 370 -18.24 29.02 30.47
C ALA A 370 -17.28 27.81 30.60
N PRO A 371 -17.23 27.15 31.77
CA PRO A 371 -16.52 25.89 31.94
C PRO A 371 -17.44 24.72 31.60
N GLY A 372 -16.95 23.78 30.81
CA GLY A 372 -17.62 22.51 30.53
C GLY A 372 -16.59 21.40 30.55
N LEU A 373 -16.24 20.97 31.76
CA LEU A 373 -15.55 19.71 32.00
C LEU A 373 -16.52 18.59 31.59
N GLY A 374 -16.32 18.03 30.41
CA GLY A 374 -16.92 16.75 30.03
C GLY A 374 -16.17 15.65 30.76
N GLU A 375 -16.86 15.04 31.70
CA GLU A 375 -16.45 13.85 32.43
C GLU A 375 -16.06 12.74 31.45
N GLU A 376 -14.83 12.25 31.56
CA GLU A 376 -14.39 11.00 30.97
C GLU A 376 -15.04 9.87 31.80
N GLU A 377 -16.15 9.31 31.30
CA GLU A 377 -16.68 8.04 31.80
C GLU A 377 -15.68 6.93 31.45
N GLU A 378 -14.93 6.49 32.46
CA GLU A 378 -14.19 5.24 32.45
C GLU A 378 -15.18 4.07 32.38
N GLU A 379 -15.37 3.51 31.19
CA GLU A 379 -16.06 2.23 31.02
C GLU A 379 -15.10 1.09 31.43
N GLU A 380 -15.15 0.73 32.72
CA GLU A 380 -14.60 -0.53 33.24
C GLU A 380 -15.35 -1.71 32.61
N VAL A 381 -14.77 -2.28 31.55
CA VAL A 381 -15.20 -3.57 31.02
C VAL A 381 -14.68 -4.67 31.95
N ASN A 382 -15.56 -5.14 32.86
CA ASN A 382 -15.41 -6.40 33.58
C ASN A 382 -15.42 -7.56 32.59
N LEU A 383 -14.29 -8.24 32.42
CA LEU A 383 -14.18 -9.54 31.75
C LEU A 383 -13.95 -10.62 32.82
N ASP A 384 -15.05 -11.14 33.35
CA ASP A 384 -15.10 -12.45 34.02
C ASP A 384 -16.20 -13.28 33.35
N ALA A 385 -15.79 -14.22 32.49
CA ALA A 385 -16.55 -15.41 32.08
C ALA A 385 -15.64 -16.44 31.40
#